data_AF-A0A946VMA9-F1
#
_entry.id   AF-A0A946VMA9-F1
#
_cell.length_a   1.000
_cell.length_b   1.000
_cell.length_c   1.000
_cell.angle_alpha   90.00
_cell.angle_beta   90.00
_cell.angle_gamma   90.00
#
_symmetry.space_group_name_H-M   'P 1'
#
loop_
_entity.id
_entity.type
_entity.pdbx_description
1 polymer ?
#
loop_
_entity_poly.entity_id
_entity_poly.type
_entity_poly.pdbx_seq_one_letter_code
_entity_poly.pdbx_strand_id
1 'polypeptide(L)'
;MPLRSLLRAAFAGACLSLYSTFALAALTVVDIDGIAANGHEGVYDDVLDITWLRDANIAASNQFGLSSGISLGGPSIGSMNWHTAGTFVDAMNALNGGAGYLGVNSWRVPTATPVNGTNFVYGNYATYDGSTDRSYNLTAPPGVYNPTPGTNSLGFIGSELAYHYY
;
A
#
# COMPACT_ATOMS: atom_id res chain seq x y z
N MET A 1 -25.61 67.93 -9.72
CA MET A 1 -26.24 67.06 -10.74
C MET A 1 -25.27 66.93 -11.92
N PRO A 2 -25.03 65.77 -12.57
CA PRO A 2 -25.23 64.33 -12.25
C PRO A 2 -23.88 63.54 -12.22
N LEU A 3 -23.69 62.42 -11.49
CA LEU A 3 -24.04 60.98 -11.69
C LEU A 3 -23.39 60.25 -12.90
N ARG A 4 -22.80 59.05 -12.61
CA ARG A 4 -22.43 57.87 -13.45
C ARG A 4 -20.98 57.85 -13.96
N SER A 5 -20.18 56.77 -14.00
CA SER A 5 -20.18 55.33 -13.61
C SER A 5 -18.83 54.75 -14.11
N LEU A 6 -18.06 53.90 -13.41
CA LEU A 6 -17.86 52.44 -13.63
C LEU A 6 -16.47 52.11 -13.02
N LEU A 7 -16.32 51.35 -11.94
CA LEU A 7 -16.16 49.89 -11.83
C LEU A 7 -15.00 49.25 -12.65
N ARG A 8 -14.11 48.54 -11.91
CA ARG A 8 -13.20 47.42 -12.31
C ARG A 8 -11.84 47.81 -12.92
N ALA A 9 -10.70 47.16 -12.62
CA ALA A 9 -10.38 46.00 -11.78
C ALA A 9 -8.87 46.05 -11.46
N ALA A 10 -8.49 45.71 -10.23
CA ALA A 10 -7.13 45.31 -9.92
C ALA A 10 -6.95 43.86 -10.37
N PHE A 11 -6.20 43.64 -11.46
CA PHE A 11 -5.69 42.31 -11.81
C PHE A 11 -4.45 42.05 -10.94
N ALA A 12 -4.66 41.53 -9.74
CA ALA A 12 -3.60 40.85 -9.01
C ALA A 12 -3.41 39.48 -9.67
N GLY A 13 -2.25 39.29 -10.30
CA GLY A 13 -1.89 38.05 -11.01
C GLY A 13 -1.88 36.87 -10.05
N ALA A 14 -2.91 36.03 -10.16
CA ALA A 14 -2.84 34.65 -9.70
C ALA A 14 -1.99 33.89 -10.71
N CYS A 15 -0.70 33.70 -10.42
CA CYS A 15 0.09 32.61 -11.00
C CYS A 15 -0.49 31.30 -10.49
N LEU A 16 -1.58 30.85 -11.12
CA LEU A 16 -2.05 29.48 -11.02
C LEU A 16 -1.12 28.63 -11.89
N SER A 17 0.00 28.20 -11.32
CA SER A 17 0.86 27.21 -11.98
C SER A 17 0.07 25.90 -12.07
N LEU A 18 -0.53 25.65 -13.23
CA LEU A 18 -0.97 24.31 -13.62
C LEU A 18 0.29 23.44 -13.69
N TYR A 19 0.58 22.69 -12.63
CA TYR A 19 1.45 21.54 -12.74
C TYR A 19 0.64 20.45 -13.44
N SER A 20 0.88 20.29 -14.73
CA SER A 20 0.42 19.11 -15.46
C SER A 20 1.31 17.94 -15.02
N THR A 21 0.85 17.17 -14.05
CA THR A 21 1.44 15.87 -13.71
C THR A 21 0.82 14.83 -14.63
N PHE A 22 1.42 14.61 -15.80
CA PHE A 22 1.23 13.35 -16.49
C PHE A 22 2.05 12.29 -15.74
N ALA A 23 1.50 11.74 -14.66
CA ALA A 23 2.06 10.55 -14.04
C ALA A 23 1.34 9.33 -14.65
N LEU A 24 2.11 8.48 -15.32
CA LEU A 24 1.71 7.09 -15.55
C LEU A 24 1.94 6.39 -14.22
N ALA A 25 0.88 6.10 -13.46
CA ALA A 25 0.91 5.44 -12.15
C ALA A 25 1.80 6.15 -11.10
N ALA A 26 1.22 7.05 -10.30
CA ALA A 26 1.90 7.67 -9.17
C ALA A 26 1.57 6.95 -7.85
N LEU A 27 2.61 6.47 -7.17
CA LEU A 27 2.55 6.15 -5.76
C LEU A 27 2.83 7.43 -4.94
N THR A 28 1.92 7.81 -4.04
CA THR A 28 2.06 9.02 -3.22
C THR A 28 1.97 8.71 -1.74
N VAL A 29 2.88 9.26 -0.93
CA VAL A 29 2.80 9.14 0.54
C VAL A 29 1.59 9.90 1.07
N VAL A 30 0.92 9.34 2.07
CA VAL A 30 -0.29 9.92 2.68
C VAL A 30 -0.18 9.87 4.20
N ASP A 31 -0.47 11.01 4.84
CA ASP A 31 -0.78 11.12 6.27
C ASP A 31 -2.25 10.70 6.46
N ILE A 32 -2.46 9.55 7.10
CA ILE A 32 -3.81 8.94 7.20
C ILE A 32 -4.56 9.51 8.41
N ASP A 33 -3.86 9.76 9.52
CA ASP A 33 -4.48 10.19 10.77
C ASP A 33 -4.55 11.72 10.94
N GLY A 34 -3.92 12.47 10.03
CA GLY A 34 -3.88 13.93 10.00
C GLY A 34 -2.89 14.53 11.00
N ILE A 35 -1.98 13.73 11.55
CA ILE A 35 -1.01 14.13 12.57
C ILE A 35 0.40 14.17 11.97
N ALA A 36 0.65 15.13 11.08
CA ALA A 36 1.95 15.32 10.41
C ALA A 36 3.23 15.27 11.28
N ALA A 37 3.14 15.40 12.60
CA ALA A 37 4.26 15.25 13.53
C ALA A 37 4.79 13.80 13.68
N ASN A 38 3.98 12.77 13.40
CA ASN A 38 4.39 11.36 13.46
C ASN A 38 4.85 10.80 12.09
N GLY A 39 4.66 11.56 11.01
CA GLY A 39 5.11 11.23 9.67
C GLY A 39 3.95 10.92 8.73
N HIS A 40 4.08 9.80 8.01
CA HIS A 40 3.09 9.30 7.06
C HIS A 40 2.90 7.79 7.29
N GLU A 41 1.66 7.32 7.20
CA GLU A 41 1.27 5.96 7.54
C GLU A 41 0.80 5.17 6.32
N GLY A 42 0.60 5.87 5.20
CA GLY A 42 0.01 5.33 3.99
C GLY A 42 0.81 5.64 2.73
N VAL A 43 0.52 4.81 1.73
CA VAL A 43 0.99 4.98 0.36
C VAL A 43 -0.21 4.78 -0.55
N TYR A 44 -0.70 5.86 -1.17
CA TYR A 44 -1.79 5.84 -2.12
C TYR A 44 -1.28 5.43 -3.52
N ASP A 45 -2.00 4.50 -4.13
CA ASP A 45 -1.80 3.96 -5.47
C ASP A 45 -2.96 4.41 -6.35
N ASP A 46 -2.66 5.31 -7.30
CA ASP A 46 -3.65 5.92 -8.18
C ASP A 46 -4.15 4.99 -9.30
N VAL A 47 -3.43 3.90 -9.60
CA VAL A 47 -3.85 2.90 -10.60
C VAL A 47 -4.93 2.00 -10.01
N LEU A 48 -4.72 1.56 -8.77
CA LEU A 48 -5.63 0.67 -8.06
C LEU A 48 -6.70 1.43 -7.28
N ASP A 49 -6.53 2.74 -7.11
CA ASP A 49 -7.34 3.62 -6.26
C ASP A 49 -7.47 3.08 -4.83
N ILE A 50 -6.33 2.77 -4.23
CA ILE A 50 -6.24 2.22 -2.87
C ILE A 50 -5.09 2.83 -2.10
N THR A 51 -5.25 2.92 -0.78
CA THR A 51 -4.17 3.25 0.14
C THR A 51 -3.63 1.99 0.78
N TRP A 52 -2.34 1.77 0.62
CA TRP A 52 -1.59 0.74 1.29
C TRP A 52 -1.05 1.22 2.62
N LEU A 53 -1.03 0.35 3.62
CA LEU A 53 -0.35 0.66 4.88
C LEU A 53 1.17 0.69 4.67
N ARG A 54 1.84 1.68 5.23
CA ARG A 54 3.30 1.83 5.12
C ARG A 54 4.07 0.64 5.72
N ASP A 55 3.64 0.16 6.88
CA ASP A 55 4.26 -1.00 7.54
C ASP A 55 3.51 -2.29 7.16
N ALA A 56 4.01 -2.97 6.12
CA ALA A 56 3.45 -4.26 5.68
C ALA A 56 3.61 -5.39 6.72
N ASN A 57 4.44 -5.21 7.76
CA ASN A 57 4.66 -6.18 8.83
C ASN A 57 4.17 -5.67 10.20
N ILE A 58 3.14 -4.81 10.22
CA ILE A 58 2.58 -4.26 11.47
C ILE A 58 2.17 -5.32 12.50
N ALA A 59 1.78 -6.52 12.04
CA ALA A 59 1.44 -7.65 12.92
C ALA A 59 2.59 -8.11 13.82
N ALA A 60 3.84 -7.80 13.46
CA ALA A 60 5.01 -8.07 14.30
C ALA A 60 5.06 -7.18 15.55
N SER A 61 4.47 -5.98 15.50
CA SER A 61 4.52 -4.98 16.56
C SER A 61 3.16 -4.69 17.22
N ASN A 62 2.06 -4.98 16.54
CA ASN A 62 0.70 -4.73 17.03
C ASN A 62 -0.26 -5.83 16.58
N GLN A 63 -0.82 -6.56 17.53
CA GLN A 63 -1.75 -7.69 17.29
C GLN A 63 -3.22 -7.28 17.28
N PHE A 64 -3.54 -6.01 17.52
CA PHE A 64 -4.91 -5.50 17.63
C PHE A 64 -5.81 -6.30 18.59
N GLY A 65 -5.22 -6.82 19.67
CA GLY A 65 -5.92 -7.58 20.70
C GLY A 65 -6.06 -9.09 20.44
N LEU A 66 -5.52 -9.62 19.32
CA LEU A 66 -5.46 -11.06 19.09
C LEU A 66 -4.47 -11.72 20.07
N SER A 67 -4.91 -12.80 20.71
CA SER A 67 -4.10 -13.56 21.68
C SER A 67 -3.31 -14.71 21.05
N SER A 68 -3.61 -15.10 19.81
CA SER A 68 -2.99 -16.23 19.13
C SER A 68 -3.12 -16.13 17.60
N GLY A 69 -2.40 -17.01 16.89
CA GLY A 69 -2.45 -17.10 15.41
C GLY A 69 -1.42 -16.25 14.68
N ILE A 70 -0.76 -15.33 15.39
CA ILE A 70 0.33 -14.49 14.87
C ILE A 70 1.65 -15.02 15.45
N SER A 71 2.65 -15.24 14.59
CA SER A 71 3.99 -15.58 15.04
C SER A 71 4.67 -14.36 15.65
N LEU A 72 5.16 -14.47 16.88
CA LEU A 72 5.78 -13.35 17.62
C LEU A 72 7.29 -13.51 17.80
N GLY A 73 7.92 -14.43 17.07
CA GLY A 73 9.35 -14.67 17.21
C GLY A 73 9.99 -15.38 16.04
N GLY A 74 11.32 -15.27 15.98
CA GLY A 74 12.12 -15.91 14.94
C GLY A 74 11.91 -15.28 13.55
N PRO A 75 12.34 -15.97 12.48
CA PRO A 75 12.32 -15.46 11.12
C PRO A 75 10.90 -15.32 10.53
N SER A 76 9.86 -15.76 11.25
CA SER A 76 8.46 -15.70 10.82
C SER A 76 7.65 -14.67 11.60
N ILE A 77 8.28 -13.76 12.35
CA ILE A 77 7.58 -12.74 13.15
C ILE A 77 6.59 -11.93 12.28
N GLY A 78 5.37 -11.73 12.80
CA GLY A 78 4.25 -11.07 12.12
C GLY A 78 3.49 -11.96 11.13
N SER A 79 4.00 -13.14 10.78
CA SER A 79 3.28 -14.07 9.90
C SER A 79 2.07 -14.72 10.58
N MET A 80 1.07 -15.06 9.78
CA MET A 80 -0.17 -15.72 10.21
C MET A 80 -0.79 -16.50 9.06
N ASN A 81 -1.73 -17.41 9.35
CA ASN A 81 -2.50 -18.09 8.31
C ASN A 81 -3.64 -17.19 7.78
N TRP A 82 -4.27 -17.58 6.67
CA TRP A 82 -5.34 -16.80 6.03
C TRP A 82 -6.54 -16.51 6.94
N HIS A 83 -6.95 -17.49 7.74
CA HIS A 83 -8.06 -17.30 8.68
C HIS A 83 -7.72 -16.24 9.74
N THR A 84 -6.52 -16.32 10.33
CA THR A 84 -6.04 -15.32 11.29
C THR A 84 -5.90 -13.95 10.63
N ALA A 85 -5.45 -13.86 9.37
CA ALA A 85 -5.38 -12.59 8.65
C ALA A 85 -6.74 -11.90 8.54
N GLY A 86 -7.81 -12.65 8.28
CA GLY A 86 -9.18 -12.13 8.33
C GLY A 86 -9.52 -11.55 9.71
N THR A 87 -9.30 -12.34 10.77
CA THR A 87 -9.58 -11.88 12.15
C THR A 87 -8.74 -10.67 12.58
N PHE A 88 -7.50 -10.58 12.09
CA PHE A 88 -6.60 -9.47 12.36
C PHE A 88 -7.13 -8.17 11.75
N VAL A 89 -7.56 -8.23 10.48
CA VAL A 89 -8.17 -7.09 9.79
C VAL A 89 -9.50 -6.69 10.41
N ASP A 90 -10.34 -7.65 10.80
CA ASP A 90 -11.60 -7.36 11.50
C ASP A 90 -11.34 -6.61 12.82
N ALA A 91 -10.34 -7.05 13.59
CA ALA A 91 -9.94 -6.38 14.82
C ALA A 91 -9.36 -4.97 14.57
N MET A 92 -8.53 -4.82 13.54
CA MET A 92 -7.97 -3.55 13.09
C MET A 92 -9.08 -2.54 12.73
N ASN A 93 -10.14 -2.99 12.05
CA ASN A 93 -11.29 -2.17 11.68
C ASN A 93 -12.20 -1.85 12.89
N ALA A 94 -12.24 -2.71 13.90
CA ALA A 94 -13.06 -2.52 15.10
C ALA A 94 -12.44 -1.59 16.15
N LEU A 95 -11.17 -1.16 16.00
CA LEU A 95 -10.48 -0.29 16.95
C LEU A 95 -11.23 1.01 17.23
N ASN A 96 -10.96 1.60 18.40
CA ASN A 96 -11.50 2.90 18.80
C ASN A 96 -13.03 2.99 18.68
N GLY A 97 -13.74 1.91 19.00
CA GLY A 97 -15.20 1.84 18.91
C GLY A 97 -15.73 1.78 17.47
N GLY A 98 -14.95 1.23 16.55
CA GLY A 98 -15.31 1.10 15.13
C GLY A 98 -14.85 2.24 14.23
N ALA A 99 -14.07 3.20 14.77
CA ALA A 99 -13.36 4.17 13.94
C ALA A 99 -12.20 3.52 13.17
N GLY A 100 -11.70 2.38 13.65
CA GLY A 100 -10.65 1.61 13.00
C GLY A 100 -9.25 2.19 13.18
N TYR A 101 -8.26 1.43 12.74
CA TYR A 101 -6.85 1.83 12.82
C TYR A 101 -6.58 3.05 11.93
N LEU A 102 -5.94 4.07 12.51
CA LEU A 102 -5.69 5.38 11.87
C LEU A 102 -6.97 6.10 11.43
N GLY A 103 -8.11 5.80 12.06
CA GLY A 103 -9.41 6.35 11.66
C GLY A 103 -9.99 5.72 10.38
N VAL A 104 -9.40 4.62 9.90
CA VAL A 104 -9.88 3.84 8.76
C VAL A 104 -10.39 2.48 9.24
N ASN A 105 -11.63 2.16 8.89
CA ASN A 105 -12.31 0.91 9.27
C ASN A 105 -12.68 0.01 8.09
N SER A 106 -12.07 0.26 6.93
CA SER A 106 -12.25 -0.48 5.69
C SER A 106 -10.98 -1.18 5.22
N TRP A 107 -10.05 -1.46 6.13
CA TRP A 107 -8.87 -2.26 5.85
C TRP A 107 -9.28 -3.65 5.36
N ARG A 108 -8.51 -4.19 4.42
CA ARG A 108 -8.78 -5.49 3.80
C ARG A 108 -7.48 -6.20 3.42
N VAL A 109 -7.49 -7.53 3.46
CA VAL A 109 -6.39 -8.34 2.91
C VAL A 109 -6.42 -8.22 1.37
N PRO A 110 -5.26 -8.10 0.70
CA PRO A 110 -5.22 -8.13 -0.76
C PRO A 110 -5.81 -9.42 -1.31
N THR A 111 -6.43 -9.34 -2.48
CA THR A 111 -6.84 -10.54 -3.21
C THR A 111 -5.59 -11.22 -3.78
N ALA A 112 -5.44 -12.51 -3.49
CA ALA A 112 -4.38 -13.33 -4.06
C ALA A 112 -5.01 -14.49 -4.84
N THR A 113 -4.49 -14.74 -6.04
CA THR A 113 -4.83 -15.92 -6.85
C THR A 113 -3.62 -16.84 -6.93
N PRO A 114 -3.80 -18.17 -6.92
CA PRO A 114 -2.68 -19.09 -7.06
C PRO A 114 -1.88 -18.86 -8.34
N VAL A 115 -0.55 -18.99 -8.26
CA VAL A 115 0.37 -18.83 -9.40
C VAL A 115 0.03 -19.74 -10.59
N ASN A 116 -0.56 -20.92 -10.33
CA ASN A 116 -0.98 -21.88 -11.35
C ASN A 116 -2.48 -21.76 -11.73
N GLY A 117 -3.20 -20.78 -11.19
CA GLY A 117 -4.63 -20.55 -11.42
C GLY A 117 -5.58 -21.58 -10.82
N THR A 118 -5.10 -22.57 -10.07
CA THR A 118 -5.94 -23.65 -9.51
C THR A 118 -5.82 -23.79 -8.00
N ASN A 119 -4.62 -23.92 -7.45
CA ASN A 119 -4.39 -24.13 -6.01
C ASN A 119 -3.08 -23.49 -5.57
N PHE A 120 -3.07 -22.87 -4.38
CA PHE A 120 -1.86 -22.28 -3.80
C PHE A 120 -0.77 -23.34 -3.62
N VAL A 121 0.39 -23.06 -4.21
CA VAL A 121 1.60 -23.88 -4.17
C VAL A 121 2.54 -23.30 -3.12
N TYR A 122 2.75 -24.00 -2.01
CA TYR A 122 3.61 -23.52 -0.93
C TYR A 122 5.03 -24.08 -0.96
N GLY A 123 5.27 -25.16 -1.73
CA GLY A 123 6.51 -25.92 -1.70
C GLY A 123 6.87 -26.49 -0.32
N ASN A 124 7.99 -27.22 -0.23
CA ASN A 124 8.58 -27.59 1.06
C ASN A 124 9.39 -26.42 1.67
N TYR A 125 9.90 -25.55 0.79
CA TYR A 125 10.68 -24.37 1.13
C TYR A 125 10.18 -23.20 0.26
N ALA A 126 10.37 -21.98 0.75
CA ALA A 126 10.09 -20.81 -0.06
C ALA A 126 10.99 -20.82 -1.32
N THR A 127 10.44 -20.45 -2.47
CA THR A 127 11.19 -20.35 -3.74
C THR A 127 11.64 -18.92 -4.04
N TYR A 128 12.51 -18.73 -5.03
CA TYR A 128 13.02 -17.39 -5.42
C TYR A 128 12.84 -17.08 -6.91
N ASP A 129 12.16 -17.95 -7.64
CA ASP A 129 11.99 -17.91 -9.10
C ASP A 129 10.53 -17.65 -9.52
N GLY A 130 9.63 -17.45 -8.55
CA GLY A 130 8.20 -17.22 -8.80
C GLY A 130 7.44 -18.49 -9.17
N SER A 131 8.01 -19.68 -9.02
CA SER A 131 7.32 -20.94 -9.33
C SER A 131 6.27 -21.36 -8.29
N THR A 132 6.27 -20.73 -7.11
CA THR A 132 5.33 -21.03 -6.01
C THR A 132 4.79 -19.76 -5.36
N ASP A 133 3.63 -19.87 -4.73
CA ASP A 133 2.96 -18.79 -3.99
C ASP A 133 3.67 -18.43 -2.67
N ARG A 134 4.61 -19.27 -2.21
CA ARG A 134 5.49 -18.98 -1.08
C ARG A 134 6.90 -18.71 -1.59
N SER A 135 7.26 -17.44 -1.71
CA SER A 135 8.56 -17.07 -2.25
C SER A 135 9.26 -15.96 -1.45
N TYR A 136 10.56 -15.84 -1.63
CA TYR A 136 11.43 -14.80 -1.05
C TYR A 136 12.41 -14.30 -2.13
N ASN A 137 12.87 -13.06 -2.01
CA ASN A 137 13.79 -12.45 -2.98
C ASN A 137 13.36 -12.66 -4.44
N LEU A 138 12.05 -12.66 -4.70
CA LEU A 138 11.54 -12.63 -6.05
C LEU A 138 12.13 -11.38 -6.69
N THR A 139 12.87 -11.56 -7.78
CA THR A 139 13.30 -10.48 -8.64
C THR A 139 12.33 -10.39 -9.81
N ALA A 140 12.19 -9.23 -10.43
CA ALA A 140 11.45 -9.12 -11.69
C ALA A 140 12.02 -10.16 -12.68
N PRO A 141 11.18 -10.97 -13.38
CA PRO A 141 11.66 -11.98 -14.30
C PRO A 141 12.64 -11.37 -15.31
N PRO A 142 13.80 -12.00 -15.58
CA PRO A 142 14.65 -11.55 -16.67
C PRO A 142 13.90 -11.73 -18.00
N GLY A 143 13.63 -10.63 -18.68
CA GLY A 143 12.92 -10.60 -19.96
C GLY A 143 13.46 -9.50 -20.87
N VAL A 144 12.99 -9.44 -22.12
CA VAL A 144 13.42 -8.44 -23.13
C VAL A 144 13.27 -6.99 -22.64
N TYR A 145 12.38 -6.75 -21.66
CA TYR A 145 12.13 -5.45 -21.04
C TYR A 145 12.90 -5.19 -19.73
N ASN A 146 13.71 -6.16 -19.26
CA ASN A 146 14.56 -6.02 -18.07
C ASN A 146 15.98 -6.59 -18.34
N PRO A 147 16.78 -5.93 -19.20
CA PRO A 147 18.12 -6.38 -19.57
C PRO A 147 19.20 -6.12 -18.50
N THR A 148 18.86 -5.45 -17.39
CA THR A 148 19.79 -5.07 -16.33
C THR A 148 19.22 -5.41 -14.95
N PRO A 149 19.96 -6.10 -14.07
CA PRO A 149 19.54 -6.28 -12.67
C PRO A 149 19.25 -4.91 -12.04
N GLY A 150 18.01 -4.68 -11.61
CA GLY A 150 17.60 -3.43 -10.97
C GLY A 150 16.67 -2.51 -11.79
N THR A 151 16.23 -2.90 -12.98
CA THR A 151 15.20 -2.13 -13.72
C THR A 151 13.81 -2.76 -13.62
N ASN A 152 13.03 -2.22 -12.69
CA ASN A 152 11.58 -1.98 -12.68
C ASN A 152 10.63 -3.10 -13.15
N SER A 153 9.67 -3.40 -12.27
CA SER A 153 8.46 -4.22 -12.42
C SER A 153 7.45 -3.75 -13.48
N LEU A 154 7.89 -3.10 -14.58
CA LEU A 154 7.00 -2.61 -15.65
C LEU A 154 6.15 -3.76 -16.22
N GLY A 155 4.85 -3.74 -15.89
CA GLY A 155 3.87 -4.74 -16.33
C GLY A 155 3.69 -5.94 -15.38
N PHE A 156 4.32 -5.96 -14.21
CA PHE A 156 4.09 -6.96 -13.18
C PHE A 156 2.94 -6.53 -12.28
N ILE A 157 1.86 -7.31 -12.25
CA ILE A 157 0.65 -7.03 -11.46
C ILE A 157 0.69 -7.63 -10.03
N GLY A 158 1.82 -8.21 -9.64
CA GLY A 158 2.02 -8.70 -8.28
C GLY A 158 2.43 -7.57 -7.33
N SER A 159 2.35 -7.80 -6.02
CA SER A 159 2.59 -6.76 -5.01
C SER A 159 4.01 -6.19 -5.08
N GLU A 160 4.18 -5.00 -5.66
CA GLU A 160 5.46 -4.27 -5.74
C GLU A 160 5.89 -3.66 -4.39
N LEU A 161 4.99 -3.62 -3.41
CA LEU A 161 5.29 -3.10 -2.06
C LEU A 161 6.32 -3.91 -1.29
N ALA A 162 6.65 -5.13 -1.74
CA ALA A 162 7.78 -5.89 -1.20
C ALA A 162 9.14 -5.20 -1.44
N TYR A 163 9.22 -4.19 -2.31
CA TYR A 163 10.44 -3.48 -2.65
C TYR A 163 10.61 -2.12 -1.97
N HIS A 164 9.67 -1.68 -1.14
CA HIS A 164 9.73 -0.35 -0.49
C HIS A 164 10.63 -0.26 0.75
N TYR A 165 11.46 -1.27 1.01
CA TYR A 165 12.54 -1.18 1.99
C TYR A 165 13.88 -1.01 1.29
N TYR A 166 14.27 0.25 1.06
CA TYR A 166 15.64 0.75 1.20
C TYR A 166 15.61 2.24 1.59
#